data_AF-A0A1I3TGW4-F1
#
_entry.id   AF-A0A1I3TGW4-F1
#
_cell.length_a   1.000
_cell.length_b   1.000
_cell.length_c   1.000
_cell.angle_alpha   90.00
_cell.angle_beta   90.00
_cell.angle_gamma   90.00
#
_symmetry.space_group_name_H-M   'P 1'
#
loop_
_entity.id
_entity.type
_entity.pdbx_description
1 polymer ?
#
loop_
_entity_poly.entity_id
_entity_poly.type
_entity_poly.pdbx_seq_one_letter_code
_entity_poly.pdbx_strand_id
1 'polypeptide(L)' 'MNILRRVNDILFIIVIGLFVSYFLMENKIPIYIVLGLLSVTYMLTAVEFIKGRKDKGGYKYIVGAIVMLFAATVFFIR' A
#
# COMPACT_ATOMS: atom_id res chain seq x y z
N MET A 1 -8.92 18.54 1.31
CA MET A 1 -8.05 17.69 2.17
C MET A 1 -8.77 16.48 2.79
N ASN A 2 -10.11 16.48 2.96
CA ASN A 2 -10.85 15.37 3.59
C ASN A 2 -11.01 14.09 2.74
N ILE A 3 -11.14 14.20 1.41
CA ILE A 3 -11.43 13.04 0.55
C ILE A 3 -10.20 12.13 0.43
N LEU A 4 -9.01 12.70 0.26
CA LEU A 4 -7.78 11.92 0.11
C LEU A 4 -7.48 11.06 1.35
N ARG A 5 -7.64 11.63 2.54
CA ARG A 5 -7.50 10.90 3.81
C ARG A 5 -8.53 9.76 3.90
N ARG A 6 -9.80 10.04 3.59
CA ARG A 6 -10.86 9.02 3.62
C ARG A 6 -10.58 7.87 2.64
N VAL A 7 -10.09 8.16 1.44
CA VAL A 7 -9.67 7.14 0.46
C VAL A 7 -8.51 6.32 1.00
N ASN A 8 -7.54 6.97 1.63
CA ASN A 8 -6.37 6.30 2.20
C ASN A 8 -6.75 5.37 3.36
N ASP A 9 -7.65 5.80 4.25
CA ASP A 9 -8.18 4.99 5.35
C ASP A 9 -8.92 3.75 4.82
N ILE A 10 -9.77 3.91 3.79
CA ILE A 10 -10.48 2.79 3.16
C ILE A 10 -9.50 1.81 2.53
N LEU A 11 -8.51 2.30 1.79
CA LEU A 11 -7.49 1.45 1.17
C LEU A 11 -6.65 0.71 2.20
N PHE A 12 -6.33 1.36 3.32
CA PHE A 12 -5.60 0.73 4.41
C PHE A 12 -6.38 -0.43 5.02
N ILE A 13 -7.70 -0.26 5.23
CA ILE A 13 -8.58 -1.34 5.71
C ILE A 13 -8.62 -2.50 4.71
N ILE A 14 -8.77 -2.19 3.41
CA ILE A 14 -8.79 -3.22 2.34
C ILE A 14 -7.48 -4.00 2.31
N VAL A 15 -6.35 -3.30 2.41
CA VAL A 15 -5.01 -3.92 2.41
C VAL A 15 -4.82 -4.83 3.62
N ILE A 16 -5.23 -4.40 4.83
CA ILE A 16 -5.20 -5.26 6.01
C ILE A 16 -6.06 -6.50 5.80
N GLY A 17 -7.28 -6.32 5.29
CA GLY A 17 -8.18 -7.43 5.00
C GLY A 17 -7.56 -8.43 4.03
N LEU A 18 -6.98 -7.97 2.94
CA LEU A 18 -6.29 -8.82 1.96
C LEU A 18 -5.05 -9.51 2.54
N PHE A 19 -4.28 -8.81 3.36
CA PHE A 19 -3.10 -9.38 4.02
C PHE A 19 -3.51 -10.48 5.00
N VAL A 20 -4.55 -10.26 5.81
CA VAL A 20 -5.09 -11.27 6.73
C VAL A 20 -5.65 -12.47 5.95
N SER A 21 -6.45 -12.21 4.91
CA SER A 21 -7.00 -13.26 4.05
C SER A 21 -5.91 -14.10 3.36
N TYR A 22 -4.77 -13.50 3.00
CA TYR A 22 -3.63 -14.23 2.46
C TYR A 22 -3.10 -15.33 3.40
N PHE A 23 -3.09 -15.09 4.71
CA PHE A 23 -2.63 -16.07 5.70
C PHE A 23 -3.71 -17.07 6.12
N LEU A 24 -4.99 -16.70 6.03
CA LEU A 24 -6.10 -17.50 6.56
C LEU A 24 -6.85 -18.33 5.50
N MET A 25 -6.78 -17.98 4.22
CA MET A 25 -7.52 -18.70 3.16
C MET A 25 -6.69 -19.82 2.54
N GLU A 26 -7.32 -20.98 2.31
CA GLU A 26 -6.72 -22.09 1.55
C GLU A 26 -6.43 -21.69 0.10
N ASN A 27 -7.34 -20.94 -0.53
CA ASN A 27 -7.11 -20.28 -1.82
C ASN A 27 -6.36 -18.97 -1.60
N LYS A 28 -5.03 -19.07 -1.50
CA LYS A 28 -4.16 -17.92 -1.29
C LYS A 28 -4.28 -16.94 -2.45
N ILE A 29 -4.61 -15.71 -2.11
CA ILE A 29 -4.50 -14.59 -3.04
C ILE A 29 -3.02 -14.47 -3.45
N PRO A 30 -2.68 -14.29 -4.74
CA PRO A 30 -1.29 -14.13 -5.12
C PRO A 30 -0.64 -12.94 -4.40
N ILE A 31 0.50 -13.19 -3.74
CA ILE A 31 1.14 -12.20 -2.85
C ILE A 31 1.50 -10.89 -3.57
N TYR A 32 1.82 -10.95 -4.86
CA TYR A 32 2.12 -9.77 -5.68
C TYR A 32 0.92 -8.81 -5.80
N ILE A 33 -0.32 -9.30 -5.69
CA ILE A 33 -1.53 -8.45 -5.67
C ILE A 33 -1.59 -7.67 -4.36
N VAL A 34 -1.31 -8.34 -3.24
CA VAL A 34 -1.28 -7.73 -1.91
C VAL A 34 -0.18 -6.66 -1.83
N LEU A 35 1.01 -6.97 -2.34
CA LEU A 35 2.15 -6.05 -2.40
C LEU A 35 1.88 -4.85 -3.34
N GLY A 36 1.22 -5.08 -4.48
CA GLY A 36 0.80 -4.00 -5.39
C GLY A 36 -0.16 -3.02 -4.73
N LEU A 37 -1.17 -3.51 -4.02
CA LEU A 37 -2.12 -2.67 -3.27
C LEU A 37 -1.47 -1.94 -2.10
N LEU A 38 -0.52 -2.58 -1.40
CA LEU A 38 0.32 -1.93 -0.39
C LEU A 38 1.10 -0.75 -0.98
N SER A 39 1.69 -0.92 -2.17
CA SER A 39 2.42 0.14 -2.86
C SER A 39 1.54 1.34 -3.17
N VAL A 40 0.35 1.11 -3.74
CA VAL A 40 -0.64 2.17 -4.03
C VAL A 40 -1.03 2.92 -2.75
N THR A 41 -1.28 2.19 -1.67
CA THR A 41 -1.67 2.77 -0.36
C THR A 41 -0.55 3.63 0.22
N TYR A 42 0.69 3.16 0.16
CA TYR A 42 1.86 3.93 0.60
C TYR A 42 2.05 5.20 -0.24
N MET A 43 1.83 5.12 -1.54
CA MET A 43 1.97 6.26 -2.45
C MET A 43 0.89 7.33 -2.19
N LEU A 44 -0.36 6.93 -1.92
CA LEU A 44 -1.43 7.86 -1.53
C LEU A 44 -1.19 8.48 -0.15
N THR A 45 -0.69 7.69 0.79
CA THR A 45 -0.24 8.19 2.10
C THR A 45 0.88 9.22 1.95
N ALA A 46 1.85 8.96 1.08
CA ALA A 46 2.92 9.92 0.78
C ALA A 46 2.35 11.25 0.27
N VAL A 47 1.42 11.19 -0.70
CA VAL A 47 0.76 12.37 -1.26
C VAL A 47 -0.03 13.12 -0.19
N GLU A 48 -0.72 12.43 0.70
CA GLU A 48 -1.45 13.05 1.82
C GLU A 48 -0.49 13.81 2.76
N PHE A 49 0.65 13.21 3.11
CA PHE A 49 1.64 13.85 3.98
C PHE A 49 2.33 15.05 3.31
N ILE A 50 2.74 14.90 2.05
CA ILE A 50 3.44 15.97 1.30
C ILE A 50 2.49 17.15 1.06
N LYS A 51 1.28 16.89 0.57
CA LYS A 51 0.30 17.96 0.27
C LYS A 51 -0.37 18.52 1.51
N GLY A 52 -0.64 17.68 2.52
CA GLY A 52 -1.45 18.05 3.67
C GLY A 52 -0.67 18.60 4.86
N ARG A 53 0.58 18.17 5.08
CA ARG A 53 1.38 18.57 6.24
C ARG A 53 2.66 19.34 5.90
N LYS A 54 3.02 19.50 4.62
CA LYS A 54 4.33 20.03 4.16
C LYS A 54 5.52 19.36 4.87
N ASP A 55 5.33 18.11 5.27
CA ASP A 55 6.25 17.43 6.16
C ASP A 55 7.14 16.47 5.36
N LYS A 56 8.45 16.52 5.60
CA LYS A 56 9.43 15.65 4.92
C LYS A 56 9.18 14.16 5.22
N GLY A 57 8.39 13.87 6.25
CA GLY A 57 7.93 12.51 6.56
C GLY A 57 7.16 11.82 5.43
N GLY A 58 6.66 12.53 4.42
CA GLY A 58 5.99 11.93 3.26
C GLY A 58 6.89 11.06 2.38
N TYR A 59 8.19 11.41 2.26
CA TYR A 59 9.13 10.71 1.37
C TYR A 59 9.42 9.27 1.79
N LYS A 60 9.34 8.94 3.10
CA LYS A 60 9.53 7.57 3.58
C LYS A 60 8.45 6.61 3.06
N TYR A 61 7.24 7.12 2.84
CA TYR A 61 6.15 6.34 2.28
C TYR A 61 6.35 6.09 0.78
N ILE A 62 6.99 7.02 0.05
CA ILE A 62 7.40 6.80 -1.35
C ILE A 62 8.42 5.66 -1.43
N VAL A 63 9.45 5.68 -0.56
CA VAL A 63 10.44 4.60 -0.49
C VAL A 63 9.76 3.26 -0.21
N GLY A 64 8.84 3.21 0.75
CA GLY A 64 8.06 2.00 1.03
C GLY A 64 7.24 1.52 -0.18
N ALA A 65 6.59 2.43 -0.91
CA ALA A 65 5.84 2.06 -2.12
C ALA A 65 6.72 1.44 -3.21
N ILE A 66 7.93 1.98 -3.41
CA ILE A 66 8.90 1.45 -4.37
C ILE A 66 9.37 0.06 -3.95
N VAL A 67 9.70 -0.15 -2.67
CA VAL A 67 10.11 -1.47 -2.15
C VAL A 67 9.01 -2.51 -2.36
N MET A 68 7.75 -2.16 -2.09
CA MET A 68 6.60 -3.06 -2.30
C MET A 68 6.39 -3.39 -3.78
N LEU A 69 6.63 -2.44 -4.69
CA LEU A 69 6.59 -2.67 -6.14
C LEU A 69 7.68 -3.67 -6.58
N PHE A 70 8.93 -3.46 -6.14
CA PHE A 70 10.01 -4.40 -6.44
C PHE A 70 9.71 -5.80 -5.89
N ALA A 71 9.23 -5.89 -4.65
CA ALA A 71 8.82 -7.16 -4.07
C ALA A 71 7.70 -7.81 -4.90
N ALA A 72 6.67 -7.05 -5.29
CA ALA A 72 5.58 -7.56 -6.13
C ALA A 72 6.10 -8.11 -7.45
N THR A 73 7.02 -7.42 -8.12
CA THR A 73 7.65 -7.88 -9.36
C THR A 73 8.45 -9.17 -9.15
N VAL A 74 9.24 -9.26 -8.07
CA VAL A 74 10.01 -10.48 -7.74
C VAL A 74 9.08 -11.67 -7.54
N PHE A 75 7.95 -11.49 -6.85
CA PHE A 75 6.97 -12.56 -6.62
C PHE A 75 6.04 -12.84 -7.81
N PHE A 76 5.96 -11.94 -8.78
CA PHE A 76 5.18 -12.16 -10.00
C PHE A 76 5.96 -12.97 -11.04
N ILE A 77 7.28 -12.77 -11.12
CA ILE A 77 8.16 -13.45 -12.07
C ILE A 77 8.53 -14.87 -11.59
N ARG A 78 8.48 -15.10 -10.27
CA ARG A 78 8.71 -16.42 -9.65
C ARG A 78 7.44 -17.26 -9.63
#